data_AF-A0A7J7G793-F1
#
_entry.id   AF-A0A7J7G793-F1
#
_cell.length_a   1.000
_cell.length_b   1.000
_cell.length_c   1.000
_cell.angle_alpha   90.00
_cell.angle_beta   90.00
_cell.angle_gamma   90.00
#
_symmetry.space_group_name_H-M   'P 1'
#
loop_
_entity.id
_entity.type
_entity.pdbx_description
1 polymer ?
#
loop_
_entity_poly.entity_id
_entity_poly.type
_entity_poly.pdbx_seq_one_letter_code
_entity_poly.pdbx_strand_id
1 'polypeptide(L)'
;MYKVASASEYLVITGVGIPDIKIAKKAWVLPGQCCAIFDVSPVNYTFNVQAMSAEKLTFVLPAVFTVGPRIDDNASLLKYAKLVSPHDKLSSLVKDLVQGIIEGN
;
A
#
# COMPACT_ATOMS: atom_id res chain seq x y z
N MET A 1 -22.56 4.36 -14.23
CA MET A 1 -22.99 3.75 -12.95
C MET A 1 -22.38 4.53 -11.80
N TYR A 2 -23.15 4.85 -10.76
CA TYR A 2 -22.60 5.48 -9.56
C TYR A 2 -22.02 4.41 -8.63
N LYS A 3 -20.79 4.59 -8.17
CA LYS A 3 -20.12 3.70 -7.22
C LYS A 3 -19.65 4.48 -6.00
N VAL A 4 -19.72 3.83 -4.84
CA VAL A 4 -19.30 4.36 -3.53
C VAL A 4 -18.43 3.29 -2.88
N ALA A 5 -17.25 3.68 -2.39
CA ALA A 5 -16.34 2.83 -1.65
C ALA A 5 -16.60 2.91 -0.14
N SER A 6 -16.20 1.87 0.60
CA SER A 6 -16.30 1.83 2.05
C SER A 6 -15.35 2.83 2.75
N ALA A 7 -15.50 2.97 4.07
CA ALA A 7 -14.71 3.88 4.90
C ALA A 7 -13.19 3.64 4.77
N SER A 8 -12.77 2.38 4.65
CA SER A 8 -11.36 1.99 4.48
C SER A 8 -10.95 1.73 3.03
N GLU A 9 -11.82 2.03 2.05
CA GLU A 9 -11.58 1.71 0.64
C GLU A 9 -11.62 2.96 -0.23
N TYR A 10 -10.97 2.89 -1.39
CA TYR A 10 -10.99 3.95 -2.38
C TYR A 10 -11.25 3.38 -3.77
N LEU A 11 -11.96 4.15 -4.59
CA LEU A 11 -12.17 3.84 -6.00
C LEU A 11 -10.99 4.38 -6.81
N VAL A 12 -10.37 3.51 -7.59
CA VAL A 12 -9.40 3.82 -8.64
C VAL A 12 -10.13 3.77 -9.95
N ILE A 13 -10.15 4.89 -10.66
CA ILE A 13 -10.86 5.04 -11.92
C ILE A 13 -9.87 5.43 -13.00
N THR A 14 -9.90 4.70 -14.11
CA THR A 14 -9.07 4.89 -15.30
C THR A 14 -9.93 4.80 -16.55
N GLY A 15 -9.39 5.21 -17.70
CA GLY A 15 -10.08 5.11 -18.99
C GLY A 15 -10.47 6.46 -19.57
N VAL A 16 -11.52 6.49 -20.41
CA VAL A 16 -11.85 7.66 -21.25
C VAL A 16 -12.04 8.93 -20.40
N GLY A 17 -11.29 9.98 -20.75
CA GLY A 17 -11.32 11.28 -20.07
C GLY A 17 -10.49 11.37 -18.78
N ILE A 18 -9.74 10.32 -18.43
CA ILE A 18 -8.82 10.30 -17.27
C ILE A 18 -7.40 10.06 -17.81
N PRO A 19 -6.46 11.01 -17.67
CA PRO A 19 -5.14 10.91 -18.29
C PRO A 19 -4.23 9.86 -17.64
N ASP A 20 -4.41 9.56 -16.36
CA ASP A 20 -3.59 8.60 -15.62
C ASP A 20 -4.48 7.78 -14.66
N ILE A 21 -4.63 8.20 -13.42
CA ILE A 21 -5.49 7.55 -12.42
C ILE A 21 -6.25 8.60 -11.61
N LYS A 22 -7.54 8.37 -11.39
CA LYS A 22 -8.36 9.16 -10.47
C LYS A 22 -8.73 8.34 -9.25
N ILE A 23 -8.42 8.85 -8.06
CA ILE A 23 -8.81 8.24 -6.80
C ILE A 23 -9.98 9.03 -6.18
N ALA A 24 -11.05 8.33 -5.79
CA ALA A 24 -12.22 8.95 -5.17
C ALA A 24 -12.94 8.00 -4.21
N LYS A 25 -13.61 8.53 -3.18
CA LYS A 25 -14.52 7.75 -2.32
C LYS A 25 -15.84 7.41 -3.02
N LYS A 26 -16.30 8.29 -3.90
CA LYS A 26 -17.55 8.14 -4.64
C LYS A 26 -17.42 8.79 -6.00
N ALA A 27 -17.91 8.15 -7.05
CA ALA A 27 -17.79 8.67 -8.40
C ALA A 27 -18.78 8.03 -9.37
N TRP A 28 -19.06 8.77 -10.44
CA TRP A 28 -19.74 8.24 -11.62
C TRP A 28 -18.72 7.57 -12.54
N VAL A 29 -18.96 6.31 -12.86
CA VAL A 29 -18.20 5.55 -13.85
C VAL A 29 -18.96 5.60 -15.18
N LEU A 30 -18.36 6.23 -16.18
CA LEU A 30 -18.89 6.40 -17.53
C LEU A 30 -18.53 5.18 -18.41
N PRO A 31 -19.25 4.94 -19.53
CA PRO A 31 -18.85 3.92 -20.50
C PRO A 31 -17.44 4.20 -21.03
N GLY A 32 -16.59 3.17 -21.07
CA GLY A 32 -15.17 3.29 -21.41
C GLY A 32 -14.25 3.65 -20.23
N GLN A 33 -14.79 3.73 -19.01
CA GLN A 33 -13.99 3.84 -17.78
C GLN A 33 -13.96 2.51 -17.03
N CYS A 34 -12.77 2.16 -16.54
CA CYS A 34 -12.55 1.04 -15.63
C CYS A 34 -12.54 1.55 -14.19
N CYS A 35 -13.12 0.78 -13.28
CA CYS A 35 -13.11 1.08 -11.85
C CYS A 35 -12.64 -0.13 -11.05
N ALA A 36 -11.65 0.07 -10.20
CA ALA A 36 -11.14 -0.89 -9.24
C ALA A 36 -11.35 -0.33 -7.83
N ILE A 37 -11.53 -1.21 -6.85
CA ILE A 37 -11.60 -0.85 -5.44
C ILE A 37 -10.31 -1.34 -4.80
N PHE A 38 -9.66 -0.49 -4.03
CA PHE A 38 -8.52 -0.90 -3.20
C PHE A 38 -8.72 -0.48 -1.76
N ASP A 39 -8.29 -1.35 -0.86
CA ASP A 39 -8.35 -1.12 0.59
C ASP A 39 -7.08 -0.39 1.05
N VAL A 40 -7.24 0.57 1.96
CA VAL A 40 -6.14 1.35 2.56
C VAL A 40 -5.87 0.95 4.00
N SER A 41 -6.49 -0.13 4.49
CA SER A 41 -6.27 -0.60 5.85
C SER A 41 -4.80 -0.94 6.06
N PRO A 42 -4.19 -0.47 7.16
CA PRO A 42 -2.80 -0.73 7.47
C PRO A 42 -2.56 -2.22 7.71
N VAL A 43 -1.45 -2.74 7.19
CA VAL A 43 -1.07 -4.15 7.33
C VAL A 43 0.12 -4.27 8.27
N ASN A 44 0.10 -5.26 9.15
CA ASN A 44 1.17 -5.54 10.09
C ASN A 44 2.17 -6.52 9.48
N TYR A 45 3.45 -6.14 9.48
CA TYR A 45 4.55 -6.95 9.00
C TYR A 45 5.46 -7.26 10.19
N THR A 46 5.67 -8.55 10.44
CA THR A 46 6.53 -9.03 11.50
C THR A 46 7.87 -9.45 10.91
N PHE A 47 8.95 -8.90 11.43
CA PHE A 47 10.31 -9.22 11.02
C PHE A 47 11.14 -9.60 12.24
N ASN A 48 12.04 -10.54 12.04
CA ASN A 48 13.04 -10.94 13.01
C ASN A 48 14.38 -10.36 12.57
N VAL A 49 14.70 -9.16 13.06
CA VAL A 49 15.93 -8.47 12.70
C VAL A 49 17.08 -9.07 13.51
N GLN A 50 18.13 -9.53 12.82
CA GLN A 50 19.35 -9.94 13.48
C GLN A 50 20.18 -8.70 13.81
N ALA A 51 20.40 -8.47 15.10
CA ALA A 51 21.19 -7.37 15.59
C ALA A 51 22.43 -7.88 16.33
N MET A 52 23.48 -7.06 16.36
CA MET A 52 24.72 -7.33 17.08
C MET A 52 24.90 -6.29 18.18
N SER A 53 25.15 -6.74 19.41
CA SER A 53 25.42 -5.85 20.55
C SER A 53 26.79 -5.20 20.40
N ALA A 54 27.04 -4.12 21.16
CA ALA A 54 28.39 -3.55 21.30
C ALA A 54 29.41 -4.59 21.81
N GLU A 55 28.96 -5.60 22.54
CA GLU A 55 29.75 -6.73 23.05
C GLU A 55 29.87 -7.91 22.06
N LYS A 56 29.44 -7.73 20.80
CA LYS A 56 29.44 -8.75 19.72
C LYS A 56 28.55 -9.98 19.95
N LEU A 57 27.61 -9.91 20.89
CA LEU A 57 26.58 -10.93 21.04
C LEU A 57 25.50 -10.75 19.97
N THR A 58 25.12 -11.85 19.31
CA THR A 58 24.03 -11.89 18.34
C THR A 58 22.69 -12.09 19.04
N PHE A 59 21.70 -11.25 18.70
CA PHE A 59 20.34 -11.40 19.19
C PHE A 59 19.33 -11.12 18.09
N VAL A 60 18.15 -11.75 18.20
CA VAL A 60 17.03 -11.55 17.27
C VAL A 60 16.03 -10.61 17.92
N LEU A 61 15.79 -9.47 17.28
CA LEU A 61 14.76 -8.53 17.68
C LEU A 61 13.49 -8.80 16.86
N PRO A 62 12.42 -9.32 17.48
CA PRO A 62 11.11 -9.35 16.84
C PRO A 62 10.54 -7.94 16.81
N ALA A 63 10.30 -7.42 15.61
CA ALA A 63 9.70 -6.11 15.40
C ALA A 63 8.44 -6.25 14.53
N VAL A 64 7.40 -5.51 14.89
CA VAL A 64 6.16 -5.41 14.10
C VAL A 64 6.08 -4.00 13.54
N PHE A 65 6.11 -3.89 12.22
CA PHE A 65 5.93 -2.63 11.50
C PHE A 65 4.57 -2.61 10.84
N THR A 66 3.82 -1.55 11.09
CA THR A 66 2.52 -1.32 10.47
C THR A 66 2.71 -0.44 9.24
N VAL A 67 2.40 -0.95 8.05
CA VAL A 67 2.57 -0.24 6.77
C VAL A 67 1.22 0.02 6.14
N GLY A 68 1.00 1.28 5.75
CA GLY A 68 -0.20 1.72 5.06
C GLY A 68 0.03 3.07 4.38
N PRO A 69 -0.82 3.47 3.42
CA PRO A 69 -0.68 4.75 2.76
C PRO A 69 -1.08 5.91 3.67
N ARG A 70 -0.45 7.07 3.47
CA ARG A 70 -0.89 8.31 4.11
C ARG A 70 -2.18 8.80 3.45
N ILE A 71 -3.30 8.70 4.15
CA ILE A 71 -4.63 9.00 3.61
C ILE A 71 -4.80 10.49 3.28
N ASP A 72 -4.14 11.37 4.04
CA ASP A 72 -4.19 12.83 3.85
C ASP A 72 -3.42 13.31 2.61
N ASP A 73 -2.57 12.46 2.03
CA ASP A 73 -1.69 12.82 0.93
C ASP A 73 -2.05 12.06 -0.35
N ASN A 74 -2.71 12.77 -1.27
CA ASN A 74 -3.20 12.18 -2.50
C ASN A 74 -2.07 11.60 -3.38
N ALA A 75 -0.87 12.20 -3.36
CA ALA A 75 0.27 11.71 -4.13
C ALA A 75 0.77 10.35 -3.60
N SER A 76 0.83 10.19 -2.28
CA SER A 76 1.18 8.94 -1.60
C SER A 76 0.13 7.87 -1.84
N LEU A 77 -1.15 8.24 -1.80
CA LEU A 77 -2.26 7.34 -2.10
C LEU A 77 -2.22 6.83 -3.54
N LEU A 78 -1.85 7.70 -4.49
CA LEU A 78 -1.69 7.36 -5.90
C LEU A 78 -0.50 6.44 -6.14
N LYS A 79 0.64 6.68 -5.49
CA LYS A 79 1.78 5.75 -5.50
C LYS A 79 1.42 4.39 -4.92
N TYR A 80 0.70 4.37 -3.80
CA TYR A 80 0.24 3.12 -3.18
C TYR A 80 -0.73 2.35 -4.08
N ALA A 81 -1.69 3.04 -4.70
CA ALA A 81 -2.62 2.43 -5.65
C ALA A 81 -1.92 1.86 -6.89
N LYS A 82 -0.81 2.48 -7.35
CA LYS A 82 -0.04 1.99 -8.50
C LYS A 82 0.90 0.84 -8.16
N LEU A 83 1.59 0.91 -7.03
CA LEU A 83 2.72 0.03 -6.71
C LEU A 83 2.33 -1.13 -5.79
N VAL A 84 1.39 -0.90 -4.87
CA VAL A 84 1.04 -1.88 -3.84
C VAL A 84 -0.31 -2.53 -4.13
N SER A 85 -1.31 -1.78 -4.60
CA SER A 85 -2.65 -2.34 -4.87
C SER A 85 -2.72 -3.47 -5.92
N PRO A 86 -1.92 -3.51 -7.02
CA PRO A 86 -2.00 -4.61 -7.97
C PRO A 86 -1.33 -5.89 -7.45
N HIS A 87 -0.53 -5.78 -6.39
CA HIS A 87 0.08 -6.92 -5.73
C HIS A 87 -0.70 -7.28 -4.47
N ASP A 88 -0.69 -8.55 -4.10
CA ASP A 88 -1.20 -8.94 -2.80
C ASP A 88 -0.39 -8.22 -1.73
N LYS A 89 -1.04 -7.53 -0.78
CA LYS A 89 -0.36 -6.76 0.27
C LYS A 89 0.62 -7.63 1.07
N LEU A 90 0.40 -8.95 1.15
CA LEU A 90 1.25 -9.91 1.82
C LEU A 90 2.22 -10.65 0.89
N SER A 91 2.30 -10.26 -0.38
CA SER A 91 3.26 -10.78 -1.35
C SER A 91 4.68 -10.68 -0.79
N SER A 92 5.49 -11.71 -1.09
CA SER A 92 6.91 -11.75 -0.73
C SER A 92 7.66 -10.52 -1.24
N LEU A 93 7.25 -9.94 -2.37
CA LEU A 93 7.84 -8.72 -2.93
C LEU A 93 7.71 -7.51 -1.99
N VAL A 94 6.52 -7.30 -1.41
CA VAL A 94 6.29 -6.16 -0.50
C VAL A 94 7.00 -6.38 0.83
N LYS A 95 7.05 -7.64 1.29
CA LYS A 95 7.81 -8.01 2.50
C LYS A 95 9.31 -7.76 2.33
N ASP A 96 9.87 -8.17 1.21
CA ASP A 96 11.29 -7.99 0.87
C ASP A 96 11.65 -6.50 0.76
N LEU A 97 10.81 -5.70 0.10
CA LEU A 97 10.98 -4.24 0.05
C LEU A 97 11.01 -3.61 1.45
N VAL A 98 10.06 -3.97 2.31
CA VAL A 98 9.99 -3.44 3.67
C VAL A 98 11.20 -3.91 4.49
N GLN A 99 11.63 -5.16 4.32
CA GLN A 99 12.83 -5.70 4.96
C GLN A 99 14.09 -4.96 4.52
N GLY A 100 14.27 -4.70 3.21
CA GLY A 100 15.41 -3.94 2.69
C GLY A 100 15.49 -2.53 3.27
N ILE A 101 14.36 -1.84 3.43
CA ILE A 101 14.29 -0.52 4.07
C ILE A 101 14.70 -0.60 5.56
N ILE A 102 14.32 -1.67 6.27
CA ILE A 102 14.65 -1.86 7.70
C ILE A 102 16.14 -2.22 7.87
N GLU A 103 16.67 -3.05 6.97
CA GLU A 103 18.07 -3.51 7.00
C GLU A 103 19.05 -2.47 6.44
N GLY A 104 18.54 -1.44 5.73
CA GLY A 104 19.33 -0.33 5.21
C GLY A 104 20.06 -0.63 3.89
N ASN A 105 19.49 -1.51 3.06
CA ASN A 105 19.97 -1.80 1.70
C ASN A 105 19.35 -0.89 0.63
#